data_AF-A0A670ZPK5-F1
#
_entry.id   AF-A0A670ZPK5-F1
#
_cell.length_a   1.000
_cell.length_b   1.000
_cell.length_c   1.000
_cell.angle_alpha   90.00
_cell.angle_beta   90.00
_cell.angle_gamma   90.00
#
_symmetry.space_group_name_H-M   'P 1'
#
loop_
_entity.id
_entity.type
_entity.pdbx_description
1 polymer ?
#
loop_
_entity_poly.entity_id
_entity_poly.type
_entity_poly.pdbx_seq_one_letter_code
_entity_poly.pdbx_strand_id
1 'polypeptide(L)'
;VWVANKTKAMDIKGKPVTVMVDVNLNNHVYKQYFFETKCRNPNPVPSGCRGIDSRHWNSYCTTTHTFVKALTMEGNRASWRFIRIDTACVCVISRKTENF
;
A
#
# COMPACT_ATOMS: atom_id res chain seq x y z
N VAL A 1 10.76 -0.81 1.78
CA VAL A 1 11.41 0.00 2.84
C VAL A 1 10.78 -0.37 4.17
N TRP A 2 11.58 -0.57 5.21
CA TRP A 2 11.06 -0.83 6.56
C TRP A 2 10.59 0.49 7.20
N VAL A 3 9.32 0.54 7.60
CA VAL A 3 8.67 1.69 8.23
C VAL A 3 8.33 1.33 9.68
N ALA A 4 8.92 2.06 10.63
CA ALA A 4 8.77 1.81 12.08
C ALA A 4 7.95 2.88 12.81
N ASN A 5 7.63 3.99 12.14
CA ASN A 5 6.94 5.16 12.69
C ASN A 5 5.58 5.40 12.01
N LYS A 6 4.92 4.32 11.57
CA LYS A 6 3.60 4.42 10.93
C LYS A 6 2.55 4.74 12.00
N THR A 7 1.86 5.87 11.84
CA THR A 7 0.82 6.34 12.80
C THR A 7 -0.59 6.29 12.23
N LYS A 8 -0.75 6.23 10.92
CA LYS A 8 -2.05 6.19 10.24
C LYS A 8 -2.08 5.06 9.22
N ALA A 9 -3.21 4.37 9.16
CA ALA A 9 -3.49 3.38 8.14
C ALA A 9 -4.99 3.34 7.81
N MET A 10 -5.36 2.60 6.77
CA MET A 10 -6.75 2.22 6.52
C MET A 10 -6.94 0.78 6.99
N ASP A 11 -8.03 0.49 7.66
CA ASP A 11 -8.41 -0.89 7.98
C ASP A 11 -8.91 -1.64 6.72
N ILE A 12 -9.20 -2.94 6.87
CA ILE A 12 -9.73 -3.77 5.78
C ILE A 12 -11.12 -3.32 5.27
N LYS A 13 -11.85 -2.53 6.05
CA LYS A 13 -13.15 -1.95 5.67
C LYS A 13 -13.02 -0.55 5.07
N GLY A 14 -11.79 -0.06 4.86
CA GLY A 14 -11.51 1.26 4.31
C GLY A 14 -11.67 2.41 5.33
N LYS A 15 -11.77 2.11 6.62
CA LYS A 15 -11.86 3.13 7.67
C LYS A 15 -10.47 3.61 8.11
N PRO A 16 -10.27 4.92 8.30
CA PRO A 16 -9.02 5.43 8.84
C PRO A 16 -8.84 5.01 10.31
N VAL A 17 -7.66 4.50 10.65
CA VAL A 17 -7.29 4.05 12.00
C VAL A 17 -5.90 4.56 12.38
N THR A 18 -5.68 4.77 13.67
CA THR A 18 -4.37 5.15 14.21
C THR A 18 -3.59 3.90 14.57
N VAL A 19 -2.37 3.77 14.04
CA VAL A 19 -1.46 2.65 14.36
C VAL A 19 -0.65 3.02 15.59
N MET A 20 -0.58 2.12 16.57
CA MET A 20 0.26 2.32 17.75
C MET A 20 1.72 2.04 17.37
N VAL A 21 2.64 2.97 17.61
CA VAL A 21 4.06 2.73 17.25
C VAL A 21 4.66 1.61 18.10
N ASP A 22 4.36 1.66 19.40
CA ASP A 22 4.83 0.70 20.39
C ASP A 22 3.68 -0.20 20.87
N VAL A 23 3.99 -1.48 21.07
CA VAL A 23 3.08 -2.52 21.54
C VAL A 23 3.69 -3.18 22.76
N ASN A 24 2.95 -3.21 23.87
CA ASN A 24 3.35 -3.98 25.03
C ASN A 24 2.81 -5.42 24.90
N LEU A 25 3.72 -6.39 24.79
CA LEU A 25 3.43 -7.82 24.81
C LEU A 25 4.25 -8.48 25.92
N ASN A 26 3.58 -9.12 26.87
CA ASN A 26 4.23 -9.82 27.98
C ASN A 26 5.27 -8.96 28.72
N ASN A 27 4.90 -7.72 29.04
CA ASN A 27 5.73 -6.73 29.73
C ASN A 27 6.97 -6.25 28.94
N HIS A 28 7.04 -6.55 27.64
CA HIS A 28 8.07 -6.07 26.74
C HIS A 28 7.46 -5.13 25.69
N VAL A 29 8.16 -4.04 25.41
CA VAL A 29 7.74 -3.05 24.42
C VAL A 29 8.38 -3.37 23.07
N TYR A 30 7.55 -3.60 22.07
CA TYR A 30 7.94 -3.88 20.69
C TYR A 30 7.48 -2.77 19.76
N LYS A 31 8.29 -2.44 18.76
CA LYS A 31 7.88 -1.55 17.67
C LYS A 31 7.16 -2.32 16.57
N GLN A 32 6.11 -1.75 16.00
CA GLN A 32 5.45 -2.31 14.81
C GLN A 32 6.21 -1.89 13.54
N TYR A 33 6.85 -2.86 12.88
CA TYR A 33 7.53 -2.66 11.61
C TYR A 33 6.67 -3.11 10.44
N PHE A 34 6.61 -2.28 9.40
CA PHE A 34 5.91 -2.57 8.16
C PHE A 34 6.88 -2.50 6.99
N PHE A 35 6.87 -3.53 6.14
CA PHE A 35 7.64 -3.49 4.90
C PHE A 35 6.77 -2.90 3.79
N GLU A 36 7.01 -1.64 3.45
CA GLU A 36 6.23 -0.92 2.43
C GLU A 36 7.01 -0.79 1.11
N THR A 37 6.33 -1.07 -0.01
CA THR A 37 6.85 -0.90 -1.37
C THR A 37 5.87 -0.10 -2.20
N LYS A 38 6.35 0.99 -2.80
CA LYS A 38 5.57 1.90 -3.66
C LYS A 38 6.17 1.98 -5.06
N CYS A 39 5.36 2.38 -6.04
CA CYS A 39 5.88 2.77 -7.34
C CYS A 39 6.78 4.00 -7.23
N ARG A 40 7.94 3.96 -7.91
CA ARG A 40 8.86 5.11 -8.00
C ARG A 40 8.34 6.20 -8.94
N ASN A 41 7.79 5.80 -10.09
CA ASN A 41 7.21 6.68 -11.09
C ASN A 41 6.00 5.95 -11.70
N PRO A 42 4.80 6.58 -11.74
CA PRO A 42 3.64 6.01 -12.42
C PRO A 42 3.88 5.75 -13.92
N ASN A 43 4.70 6.57 -14.58
CA ASN A 43 5.03 6.46 -16.00
C ASN A 43 6.56 6.47 -16.18
N PRO A 44 7.24 5.32 -15.97
CA PRO A 44 8.70 5.23 -16.11
C PRO A 44 9.21 5.50 -17.54
N VAL A 45 8.33 5.47 -18.54
CA VAL A 45 8.57 5.92 -19.92
C VAL A 45 7.38 6.78 -20.40
N PRO A 46 7.51 7.61 -21.45
CA PRO A 46 6.42 8.47 -21.93
C PRO A 46 5.13 7.72 -22.29
N SER A 47 5.23 6.46 -22.71
CA SER A 47 4.08 5.60 -23.05
C SER A 47 3.44 4.87 -21.86
N GLY A 48 3.92 5.12 -20.63
CA GLY A 48 3.44 4.45 -19.42
C GLY A 48 4.47 3.48 -18.84
N CYS A 49 4.09 2.21 -18.70
CA CYS A 49 4.98 1.15 -18.24
C CYS A 49 6.05 0.81 -19.29
N ARG A 50 7.22 0.38 -18.83
CA ARG A 50 8.31 -0.07 -19.73
C ARG A 50 7.96 -1.41 -20.40
N GLY A 51 8.17 -1.49 -21.71
CA GLY A 51 8.02 -2.75 -22.47
C GLY A 51 6.59 -3.08 -22.91
N ILE A 52 5.64 -2.16 -22.73
CA ILE A 52 4.28 -2.33 -23.25
C ILE A 52 4.18 -1.83 -24.70
N ASP A 53 3.46 -2.57 -25.53
CA ASP A 53 3.12 -2.15 -26.88
C ASP A 53 2.19 -0.93 -26.86
N SER A 54 2.78 0.26 -26.98
CA SER A 54 2.10 1.53 -26.90
C SER A 54 1.24 1.84 -28.13
N ARG A 55 1.26 1.01 -29.19
CA ARG A 55 0.34 1.18 -30.34
C ARG A 55 -1.07 0.77 -29.96
N HIS A 56 -1.22 -0.33 -29.22
CA HIS A 56 -2.52 -0.93 -28.90
C HIS A 56 -2.95 -0.72 -27.44
N TRP A 57 -2.03 -0.37 -26.53
CA TRP A 57 -2.31 -0.30 -25.10
C TRP A 57 -1.97 1.06 -24.49
N ASN A 58 -2.85 1.54 -23.61
CA ASN A 58 -2.51 2.50 -22.57
C ASN A 58 -2.00 1.73 -21.35
N SER A 59 -1.03 2.28 -20.63
CA SER A 59 -0.51 1.63 -19.43
C SER A 59 -0.06 2.63 -18.37
N TYR A 60 -0.10 2.22 -17.11
CA TYR A 60 0.47 2.97 -16.00
C TYR A 60 0.86 2.04 -14.85
N CYS A 61 1.87 2.42 -14.09
CA CYS A 61 2.29 1.72 -12.89
C CYS A 61 1.43 2.17 -11.69
N THR A 62 0.92 1.20 -10.92
CA THR A 62 0.15 1.46 -9.70
C THR A 62 0.66 0.63 -8.53
N THR A 63 0.53 1.19 -7.32
CA THR A 63 0.89 0.49 -6.09
C THR A 63 -0.25 -0.44 -5.69
N THR A 64 0.08 -1.70 -5.44
CA THR A 64 -0.84 -2.70 -4.89
C THR A 64 -0.71 -2.79 -3.38
N HIS A 65 -1.70 -3.41 -2.74
CA HIS A 65 -1.79 -3.44 -1.30
C HIS A 65 -1.92 -4.87 -0.80
N THR A 66 -1.42 -5.09 0.40
CA THR A 66 -1.68 -6.29 1.19
C THR A 66 -2.28 -5.90 2.55
N PHE A 67 -2.79 -6.88 3.28
CA PHE A 67 -3.36 -6.69 4.60
C PHE A 67 -2.53 -7.41 5.65
N VAL A 68 -2.07 -6.67 6.65
CA VAL A 68 -1.31 -7.22 7.78
C VAL A 68 -1.99 -6.88 9.09
N LYS A 69 -1.85 -7.74 10.09
CA LYS A 69 -2.41 -7.51 11.41
C LYS A 69 -1.55 -6.50 12.16
N ALA A 70 -2.17 -5.43 12.66
CA ALA A 70 -1.50 -4.38 13.44
C ALA A 70 -2.35 -4.00 14.66
N LEU A 71 -1.69 -3.61 15.75
CA LEU A 71 -2.36 -3.01 16.88
C LEU A 71 -2.73 -1.57 16.54
N THR A 72 -4.02 -1.28 16.56
CA THR A 72 -4.58 0.02 16.17
C THR A 72 -5.48 0.57 17.24
N MET A 73 -5.57 1.89 17.31
CA MET A 73 -6.42 2.63 18.22
C MET A 73 -7.54 3.34 17.45
N GLU A 74 -8.78 3.09 17.87
CA GLU A 74 -9.98 3.76 17.36
C GLU A 74 -10.68 4.39 18.58
N GLY A 75 -10.64 5.72 18.69
CA GLY A 75 -10.98 6.40 19.95
C GLY A 75 -10.07 5.92 21.09
N ASN A 76 -10.66 5.44 22.19
CA ASN A 76 -9.92 4.90 23.34
C ASN A 76 -9.79 3.36 23.32
N ARG A 77 -10.12 2.69 22.20
CA ARG A 77 -10.09 1.23 22.09
C ARG A 77 -8.93 0.76 21.22
N ALA A 78 -7.94 0.17 21.87
CA ALA A 78 -6.88 -0.58 21.19
C ALA A 78 -7.41 -1.97 20.77
N SER A 79 -7.23 -2.34 19.51
CA SER A 79 -7.53 -3.71 19.06
C SER A 79 -6.69 -4.09 17.85
N TRP A 80 -6.50 -5.40 17.68
CA TRP A 80 -5.82 -5.95 16.52
C TRP A 80 -6.74 -5.92 15.30
N ARG A 81 -6.34 -5.19 14.26
CA ARG A 81 -7.08 -5.07 13.01
C ARG A 81 -6.15 -5.38 11.84
N PHE A 82 -6.74 -5.82 10.73
CA PHE A 82 -6.02 -5.84 9.46
C PHE A 82 -5.95 -4.43 8.90
N ILE A 83 -4.73 -3.96 8.61
CA ILE A 83 -4.47 -2.68 7.98
C ILE A 83 -3.92 -2.89 6.57
N ARG A 84 -4.29 -1.98 5.68
CA ARG A 84 -3.79 -1.89 4.30
C ARG A 84 -2.40 -1.28 4.29
N ILE A 85 -1.43 -1.99 3.71
CA ILE A 85 -0.08 -1.47 3.45
C ILE A 85 0.32 -1.66 1.99
N ASP A 86 1.18 -0.78 1.50
CA ASP A 86 1.68 -0.81 0.11
C ASP A 86 2.71 -1.93 -0.05
N THR A 87 2.54 -2.82 -1.03
CA THR A 87 3.31 -4.08 -1.10
C THR A 87 4.11 -4.29 -2.38
N ALA A 88 3.65 -3.77 -3.51
CA ALA A 88 4.35 -3.91 -4.79
C ALA A 88 3.93 -2.83 -5.80
N CYS A 89 4.77 -2.61 -6.81
CA CYS A 89 4.45 -1.78 -7.97
C CYS A 89 4.18 -2.67 -9.19
N VAL A 90 3.00 -2.56 -9.79
CA VAL A 90 2.58 -3.39 -10.93
C VAL A 90 2.16 -2.51 -12.11
N CYS A 91 2.22 -3.06 -13.32
CA CYS A 91 1.69 -2.39 -14.51
C CYS A 91 0.23 -2.78 -14.76
N VAL A 92 -0.63 -1.79 -14.98
CA VAL A 92 -2.02 -1.97 -15.43
C VAL A 92 -2.13 -1.52 -16.87
N ILE A 93 -2.86 -2.27 -17.69
CA ILE A 93 -3.07 -1.99 -19.11
C ILE A 93 -4.56 -1.78 -19.42
N SER A 94 -4.86 -0.92 -20.40
CA SER A 94 -6.18 -0.81 -21.01
C SER A 94 -6.05 -0.69 -22.53
N ARG A 95 -6.96 -1.34 -23.26
CA ARG A 95 -6.92 -1.35 -24.73
C ARG A 95 -7.27 0.04 -25.26
N LYS A 96 -6.50 0.54 -26.22
CA LYS A 96 -6.88 1.74 -26.98
C LYS A 96 -8.07 1.39 -27.88
N THR A 97 -9.04 2.29 -27.99
CA THR A 97 -10.06 2.19 -29.02
C THR A 97 -9.38 2.48 -30.36
N GLU A 98 -9.49 1.55 -31.31
CA GLU A 98 -9.12 1.81 -32.70
C GLU A 98 -10.10 2.87 -33.22
N ASN A 99 -9.58 4.07 -33.51
CA ASN A 99 -10.31 5.00 -34.34
C ASN A 99 -10.21 4.46 -35.76
N PHE A 100 -11.25 3.77 -36.23
CA PHE A 100 -11.48 3.56 -37.66
C PHE A 100 -11.89 4.88 -38.31
#